data_AF-A0AAW6KGV3-F1
#
_entry.id   AF-A0AAW6KGV3-F1
#
_cell.length_a   1.000
_cell.length_b   1.000
_cell.length_c   1.000
_cell.angle_alpha   90.00
_cell.angle_beta   90.00
_cell.angle_gamma   90.00
#
_symmetry.space_group_name_H-M   'P 1'
#
loop_
_entity.id
_entity.type
_entity.pdbx_description
1 polymer ?
#
loop_
_entity_poly.entity_id
_entity_poly.type
_entity_poly.pdbx_seq_one_letter_code
_entity_poly.pdbx_strand_id
1 'polypeptide(L)'
;MTDKEKEEFTANLMHMKNAIVSLYEHLAPDFTTKDFVILKYGLSAEESNKLEKYLIDHHIQNKAPTKEEVRSKLAEIQDLPTDSVPMDKVEDILKGYQADGIMDKMIKKVLK
;
A
#
# COMPACT_ATOMS: atom_id res chain seq x y z
N MET A 1 -21.49 5.06 -20.62
CA MET A 1 -21.43 5.86 -19.39
C MET A 1 -21.10 7.29 -19.78
N THR A 2 -22.02 8.22 -19.53
CA THR A 2 -21.79 9.66 -19.66
C THR A 2 -20.76 10.12 -18.63
N ASP A 3 -20.18 11.31 -18.80
CA ASP A 3 -19.19 11.80 -17.84
C ASP A 3 -19.78 12.03 -16.45
N LYS A 4 -21.05 12.46 -16.38
CA LYS A 4 -21.81 12.54 -15.11
C LYS A 4 -21.96 11.17 -14.43
N GLU A 5 -22.28 10.12 -15.19
CA GLU A 5 -22.38 8.77 -14.65
C GLU A 5 -21.03 8.24 -14.15
N LYS A 6 -19.91 8.63 -14.81
CA LYS A 6 -18.55 8.29 -14.34
C LYS A 6 -18.22 8.96 -13.01
N GLU A 7 -18.50 10.25 -12.88
CA GLU A 7 -18.26 10.99 -11.64
C GLU A 7 -19.06 10.41 -10.47
N GLU A 8 -20.35 10.14 -10.68
CA GLU A 8 -21.22 9.54 -9.67
C GLU A 8 -20.74 8.14 -9.26
N PHE A 9 -20.33 7.33 -10.23
CA PHE A 9 -19.76 6.02 -9.97
C PHE A 9 -18.47 6.10 -9.14
N THR A 10 -17.53 6.98 -9.52
CA THR A 10 -16.28 7.19 -8.77
C THR A 10 -16.55 7.68 -7.35
N ALA A 11 -17.51 8.60 -7.16
CA ALA A 11 -17.90 9.06 -5.83
C ALA A 11 -18.45 7.92 -4.97
N ASN A 12 -19.32 7.09 -5.53
CA ASN A 12 -19.88 5.93 -4.84
C ASN A 12 -18.80 4.91 -4.44
N LEU A 13 -17.82 4.64 -5.33
CA LEU A 13 -16.67 3.79 -5.01
C LEU A 13 -15.84 4.36 -3.86
N MET A 14 -15.58 5.67 -3.85
CA MET A 14 -14.85 6.34 -2.77
C MET A 14 -15.60 6.25 -1.43
N HIS A 15 -16.93 6.42 -1.42
CA HIS A 15 -17.73 6.24 -0.22
C HIS A 15 -17.68 4.81 0.31
N MET A 16 -17.79 3.80 -0.56
CA MET A 16 -17.67 2.40 -0.17
C MET A 16 -16.28 2.07 0.41
N LYS A 17 -15.21 2.53 -0.25
CA LYS A 17 -13.84 2.37 0.24
C LYS A 17 -13.69 2.98 1.64
N ASN A 18 -14.13 4.22 1.83
CA ASN A 18 -14.00 4.92 3.11
C ASN A 18 -14.82 4.25 4.22
N ALA A 19 -16.00 3.71 3.90
CA ALA A 19 -16.81 2.94 4.84
C ALA A 19 -16.11 1.64 5.27
N ILE A 20 -15.52 0.89 4.33
CA ILE A 20 -14.73 -0.32 4.61
C ILE A 20 -13.54 0.01 5.52
N VAL A 21 -12.77 1.05 5.18
CA VAL A 21 -11.63 1.51 5.99
C VAL A 21 -12.07 1.89 7.39
N SER A 22 -13.14 2.69 7.52
CA SER A 22 -13.65 3.12 8.82
C SER A 22 -14.11 1.94 9.68
N LEU A 23 -14.83 0.97 9.09
CA LEU A 23 -15.27 -0.24 9.80
C LEU A 23 -14.07 -1.05 10.30
N TYR A 24 -13.05 -1.20 9.46
CA TYR A 24 -11.86 -1.95 9.80
C TYR A 24 -11.08 -1.31 10.97
N GLU A 25 -10.86 0.00 10.88
CA GLU A 25 -10.17 0.78 11.93
C GLU A 25 -10.91 0.75 13.28
N HIS A 26 -12.24 0.60 13.28
CA HIS A 26 -13.01 0.53 14.52
C HIS A 26 -13.16 -0.90 15.08
N LEU A 27 -13.39 -1.89 14.22
CA LEU A 27 -13.76 -3.23 14.65
C LEU A 27 -12.55 -4.16 14.82
N ALA A 28 -11.48 -3.92 14.07
CA ALA A 28 -10.31 -4.79 14.05
C ALA A 28 -9.01 -4.01 13.74
N PRO A 29 -8.66 -2.97 14.52
CA PRO A 29 -7.50 -2.11 14.24
C PRO A 29 -6.16 -2.86 14.18
N ASP A 30 -6.05 -4.00 14.88
CA ASP A 30 -4.83 -4.82 14.93
C ASP A 30 -4.80 -5.94 13.89
N PHE A 31 -5.92 -6.20 13.22
CA PHE A 31 -5.96 -7.07 12.05
C PHE A 31 -5.53 -6.17 10.90
N THR A 32 -4.43 -6.45 10.19
CA THR A 32 -4.06 -5.75 8.95
C THR A 32 -3.63 -6.79 7.93
N THR A 33 -3.78 -6.51 6.64
CA THR A 33 -3.37 -7.42 5.57
C THR A 33 -2.84 -6.61 4.40
N LYS A 34 -2.10 -7.25 3.48
CA LYS A 34 -1.62 -6.62 2.24
C LYS A 34 -2.79 -6.04 1.44
N ASP A 35 -3.85 -6.82 1.29
CA ASP A 35 -5.00 -6.43 0.47
C ASP A 35 -5.75 -5.23 1.08
N PHE A 36 -5.87 -5.18 2.42
CA PHE A 36 -6.48 -4.05 3.10
C PHE A 36 -5.69 -2.76 2.88
N VAL A 37 -4.36 -2.78 3.06
CA VAL A 37 -3.54 -1.57 2.92
C VAL A 37 -3.44 -1.11 1.46
N ILE A 38 -3.42 -2.03 0.49
CA ILE A 38 -3.54 -1.72 -0.94
C ILE A 38 -4.85 -0.97 -1.22
N LEU A 39 -5.98 -1.48 -0.69
CA LEU A 39 -7.29 -0.83 -0.83
C LEU A 39 -7.33 0.53 -0.15
N LYS A 40 -6.86 0.63 1.10
CA LYS A 40 -6.83 1.88 1.90
C LYS A 40 -6.15 3.00 1.11
N TYR A 41 -5.01 2.71 0.50
CA TYR A 41 -4.22 3.69 -0.26
C TYR A 41 -4.55 3.75 -1.75
N GLY A 42 -5.52 2.96 -2.22
CA GLY A 42 -6.00 2.99 -3.60
C GLY A 42 -4.95 2.59 -4.63
N LEU A 43 -4.04 1.68 -4.30
CA LEU A 43 -3.09 1.16 -5.29
C LEU A 43 -3.83 0.27 -6.29
N SER A 44 -3.62 0.52 -7.58
CA SER A 44 -4.05 -0.37 -8.64
C SER A 44 -3.28 -1.70 -8.58
N ALA A 45 -3.82 -2.72 -9.25
CA ALA A 45 -3.15 -4.01 -9.36
C ALA A 45 -1.75 -3.88 -10.00
N GLU A 46 -1.59 -3.00 -10.99
CA GLU A 46 -0.30 -2.75 -11.64
C GLU A 46 0.72 -2.14 -10.67
N GLU A 47 0.32 -1.09 -9.94
CA GLU A 47 1.18 -0.43 -8.95
C GLU A 47 1.56 -1.39 -7.81
N SER A 48 0.60 -2.16 -7.30
CA SER A 48 0.83 -3.22 -6.32
C SER A 48 1.87 -4.22 -6.81
N ASN A 49 1.72 -4.73 -8.04
CA ASN A 49 2.63 -5.73 -8.61
C ASN A 49 4.04 -5.17 -8.81
N LYS A 50 4.19 -3.90 -9.21
CA LYS A 50 5.51 -3.24 -9.33
C LYS A 50 6.20 -3.13 -7.98
N LEU A 51 5.46 -2.77 -6.93
CA LEU A 51 5.99 -2.71 -5.57
C LEU A 51 6.39 -4.10 -5.05
N GLU A 52 5.51 -5.09 -5.25
CA GLU A 52 5.76 -6.47 -4.82
C GLU A 52 7.01 -7.04 -5.49
N LYS A 53 7.15 -6.85 -6.81
CA LYS A 53 8.35 -7.23 -7.55
C LYS A 53 9.61 -6.58 -6.98
N TYR A 54 9.56 -5.27 -6.72
CA TYR A 54 10.69 -4.54 -6.13
C TYR A 54 11.11 -5.14 -4.78
N LEU A 55 10.15 -5.41 -3.89
CA LEU A 55 10.43 -6.03 -2.59
C LEU A 55 10.98 -7.46 -2.74
N ILE A 56 10.46 -8.25 -3.68
CA ILE A 56 10.95 -9.60 -4.00
C ILE A 56 12.40 -9.56 -4.49
N ASP A 57 12.75 -8.64 -5.39
CA ASP A 57 14.11 -8.51 -5.92
C ASP A 57 15.11 -8.22 -4.79
N HIS A 58 14.74 -7.32 -3.86
CA HIS A 58 15.54 -7.05 -2.66
C HIS A 58 15.64 -8.25 -1.71
N HIS A 59 14.55 -9.01 -1.56
CA HIS A 59 14.53 -10.22 -0.76
C HIS A 59 15.48 -11.29 -1.31
N ILE A 60 15.44 -11.54 -2.62
CA ILE A 60 16.33 -12.49 -3.33
C ILE A 60 17.80 -12.07 -3.18
N GLN A 61 18.08 -10.77 -3.27
CA GLN A 61 19.44 -10.23 -3.12
C GLN A 61 19.93 -10.20 -1.66
N ASN A 62 19.11 -10.60 -0.67
CA ASN A 62 19.38 -10.47 0.76
C ASN A 62 19.75 -9.04 1.19
N LYS A 63 19.28 -8.03 0.46
CA LYS A 63 19.57 -6.63 0.70
C LYS A 63 18.27 -5.90 1.00
N ALA A 64 17.91 -5.81 2.28
CA ALA A 64 16.70 -5.10 2.69
C ALA A 64 16.78 -3.62 2.26
N PRO A 65 15.74 -3.06 1.61
CA PRO A 65 15.70 -1.64 1.32
C PRO A 65 15.47 -0.85 2.62
N THR A 66 15.78 0.43 2.61
CA THR A 66 15.38 1.39 3.64
C THR A 66 13.93 1.85 3.42
N LYS A 67 13.27 2.38 4.46
CA LYS A 67 11.92 2.97 4.30
C LYS A 67 11.89 4.08 3.24
N GLU A 68 12.94 4.88 3.15
CA GLU A 68 13.05 5.95 2.14
C GLU A 68 13.22 5.43 0.71
N GLU A 69 13.93 4.31 0.51
CA GLU A 69 14.00 3.66 -0.79
C GLU A 69 12.63 3.10 -1.21
N VAL A 70 11.89 2.50 -0.27
CA VAL A 70 10.50 2.05 -0.52
C VAL A 70 9.59 3.25 -0.83
N ARG A 71 9.70 4.35 -0.08
CA ARG A 71 8.96 5.60 -0.34
C ARG A 71 9.23 6.15 -1.73
N SER A 72 10.50 6.22 -2.11
CA SER A 72 10.94 6.67 -3.43
C SER A 72 10.40 5.77 -4.53
N LYS A 73 10.41 4.45 -4.31
CA LYS A 73 9.86 3.50 -5.27
C LYS A 73 8.35 3.64 -5.42
N LEU A 74 7.62 3.82 -4.33
CA LEU A 74 6.19 4.10 -4.34
C LEU A 74 5.88 5.38 -5.13
N ALA A 75 6.61 6.46 -4.87
CA ALA A 75 6.45 7.72 -5.57
C ALA A 75 6.68 7.57 -7.09
N GLU A 76 7.74 6.85 -7.48
CA GLU A 76 8.04 6.50 -8.89
C GLU A 76 6.89 5.70 -9.52
N ILE A 77 6.37 4.68 -8.83
CA ILE A 77 5.28 3.83 -9.32
C ILE A 77 4.01 4.63 -9.58
N GLN A 78 3.73 5.63 -8.74
CA GLN A 78 2.52 6.44 -8.80
C GLN A 78 2.67 7.73 -9.62
N ASP A 79 3.85 7.97 -10.20
CA ASP A 79 4.20 9.22 -10.90
C ASP A 79 3.98 10.47 -10.01
N LEU A 80 4.43 10.39 -8.75
CA LEU A 80 4.31 11.44 -7.75
C LEU A 80 5.68 11.90 -7.25
N PRO A 81 5.79 13.16 -6.78
CA PRO A 81 6.94 13.60 -6.00
C PRO A 81 7.13 12.76 -4.72
N THR A 82 8.37 12.41 -4.37
CA THR A 82 8.67 11.55 -3.20
C THR A 82 8.17 12.12 -1.87
N ASP A 83 8.14 13.43 -1.71
CA ASP A 83 7.60 14.16 -0.55
C ASP A 83 6.07 14.12 -0.48
N SER A 84 5.38 13.77 -1.56
CA SER A 84 3.92 13.58 -1.58
C SER A 84 3.48 12.21 -1.04
N VAL A 85 4.43 11.30 -0.77
CA VAL A 85 4.17 9.99 -0.17
C VAL A 85 4.49 10.05 1.33
N PRO A 86 3.48 10.06 2.22
CA PRO A 86 3.72 10.10 3.67
C PRO A 86 4.43 8.83 4.16
N MET A 87 5.30 8.95 5.15
CA MET A 87 6.00 7.79 5.71
C MET A 87 5.02 6.78 6.35
N ASP A 88 3.95 7.26 6.99
CA ASP A 88 2.93 6.39 7.58
C ASP A 88 2.29 5.46 6.52
N LYS A 89 2.13 5.94 5.28
CA LYS A 89 1.68 5.10 4.16
C LYS A 89 2.67 3.99 3.85
N VAL A 90 3.96 4.31 3.85
CA VAL A 90 5.03 3.32 3.61
C VAL A 90 5.03 2.26 4.70
N GLU A 91 4.94 2.69 5.96
CA GLU A 91 4.92 1.78 7.10
C GLU A 91 3.69 0.90 7.12
N ASP A 92 2.50 1.46 6.88
CA ASP A 92 1.24 0.70 6.83
C ASP A 92 1.30 -0.35 5.72
N ILE A 93 1.78 0.02 4.52
CA ILE A 93 1.95 -0.94 3.42
C ILE A 93 2.87 -2.08 3.84
N LEU A 94 4.05 -1.78 4.38
CA LEU A 94 5.00 -2.80 4.83
C LEU A 94 4.42 -3.69 5.94
N LYS A 95 3.67 -3.12 6.90
CA LYS A 95 2.98 -3.90 7.95
C LYS A 95 1.92 -4.83 7.36
N GLY A 96 1.21 -4.43 6.31
CA GLY A 96 0.26 -5.30 5.61
C GLY A 96 0.93 -6.53 4.99
N TYR A 97 2.04 -6.35 4.27
CA TYR A 97 2.84 -7.46 3.75
C TYR A 97 3.39 -8.36 4.88
N GLN A 98 3.84 -7.75 5.97
CA GLN A 98 4.34 -8.48 7.14
C GLN A 98 3.26 -9.35 7.79
N ALA A 99 2.05 -8.81 7.94
CA ALA A 99 0.93 -9.51 8.57
C ALA A 99 0.51 -10.77 7.79
N ASP A 100 0.63 -10.74 6.46
CA ASP A 100 0.38 -11.90 5.60
C ASP A 100 1.58 -12.87 5.53
N GLY A 101 2.64 -12.63 6.32
CA GLY A 101 3.85 -13.46 6.37
C GLY A 101 4.77 -13.30 5.15
N ILE A 102 4.52 -12.33 4.30
CA ILE A 102 5.26 -12.13 3.05
C ILE A 102 6.59 -11.44 3.36
N MET A 103 7.71 -12.09 3.03
CA MET A 103 9.07 -11.57 3.23
C MET A 103 9.34 -11.06 4.66
N ASP A 104 8.67 -11.65 5.67
CA ASP A 104 8.59 -11.15 7.05
C ASP A 104 9.96 -10.78 7.65
N LYS A 105 10.98 -11.63 7.51
CA LYS A 105 12.33 -11.35 8.02
C LYS A 105 12.97 -10.09 7.40
N MET A 106 12.75 -9.85 6.12
CA MET A 106 13.27 -8.66 5.44
C MET A 106 12.46 -7.44 5.88
N ILE A 107 11.14 -7.52 5.83
CA ILE A 107 10.26 -6.40 6.18
C ILE A 107 10.45 -5.97 7.64
N LYS A 108 10.64 -6.92 8.57
CA LYS A 108 11.03 -6.64 9.96
C LYS A 108 12.33 -5.83 10.09
N LYS A 109 13.27 -5.96 9.14
CA LYS A 109 14.49 -5.14 9.11
C LYS A 109 14.21 -3.74 8.57
N VAL A 110 13.33 -3.62 7.57
CA VAL A 110 12.94 -2.32 7.00
C VAL A 110 12.13 -1.49 8.01
N LEU A 111 11.27 -2.15 8.79
CA LEU A 111 10.39 -1.49 9.75
C LEU A 111 11.07 -1.03 11.05
N LYS A 112 12.23 -1.62 11.39
CA LYS A 112 13.06 -1.22 12.53
C LYS A 112 13.74 0.12 12.28
#